data_AF-A0A7K0PKE8-F1
#
_entry.id   AF-A0A7K0PKE8-F1
#
_cell.length_a   1.000
_cell.length_b   1.000
_cell.length_c   1.000
_cell.angle_alpha   90.00
_cell.angle_beta   90.00
_cell.angle_gamma   90.00
#
_symmetry.space_group_name_H-M   'P 1'
#
loop_
_entity.id
_entity.type
_entity.pdbx_description
1 polymer ?
#
loop_
_entity_poly.entity_id
_entity_poly.type
_entity_poly.pdbx_seq_one_letter_code
_entity_poly.pdbx_strand_id
1 'polypeptide(L)'
;MRRLLPALLLALLLALPSTAGAALIHGGPKTQPRSDRAAAKLVQRSSFEPRPDNHAANHRMPTRAQLRDFRRRSDMPNKRWVTGHFTGTTDEILQWGAHKWRIEPDLLRAVATVESWWHMYTVGDGGDSFGLMQVRRPYHCCEPLTSQATAFNVDYYGGILRAYHDGKQPWLNQVERGRRYRAGDVWGSVGVWASGRWHLNDQEYVAKVRQRLAEKTWRTDRWF
;
A
#
# COMPACT_ATOMS: atom_id res chain seq x y z
N MET A 1 41.72 -54.31 28.87
CA MET A 1 41.33 -52.88 28.89
C MET A 1 40.96 -52.44 27.48
N ARG A 2 39.67 -52.46 27.12
CA ARG A 2 39.16 -51.92 25.84
C ARG A 2 38.21 -50.76 26.17
N ARG A 3 38.63 -49.55 25.84
CA ARG A 3 37.82 -48.33 26.01
C ARG A 3 36.88 -48.23 24.80
N LEU A 4 35.57 -48.24 25.05
CA LEU A 4 34.55 -47.90 24.06
C LEU A 4 34.45 -46.37 23.98
N LEU A 5 34.65 -45.80 22.80
CA LEU A 5 34.37 -44.38 22.50
C LEU A 5 32.86 -44.21 22.23
N PRO A 6 32.19 -43.17 22.77
CA PRO A 6 30.80 -42.89 22.42
C PRO A 6 30.75 -42.23 21.04
N ALA A 7 29.92 -42.76 20.15
CA ALA A 7 29.63 -42.15 18.86
C ALA A 7 28.81 -40.87 19.06
N LEU A 8 29.39 -39.73 18.70
CA LEU A 8 28.69 -38.44 18.64
C LEU A 8 27.76 -38.47 17.43
N LEU A 9 26.45 -38.61 17.66
CA LEU A 9 25.43 -38.41 16.62
C LEU A 9 25.33 -36.92 16.31
N LEU A 10 25.94 -36.51 15.19
CA LEU A 10 25.77 -35.18 14.63
C LEU A 10 24.36 -35.10 14.02
N ALA A 11 23.42 -34.51 14.74
CA ALA A 11 22.09 -34.21 14.20
C ALA A 11 22.24 -33.09 13.15
N LEU A 12 22.19 -33.48 11.88
CA LEU A 12 22.13 -32.55 10.76
C LEU A 12 20.74 -31.88 10.78
N LEU A 13 20.64 -30.71 11.42
CA LEU A 13 19.49 -29.83 11.28
C LEU A 13 19.42 -29.39 9.81
N LEU A 14 18.59 -30.08 9.03
CA LEU A 14 18.16 -29.61 7.72
C LEU A 14 17.43 -28.28 7.93
N ALA A 15 18.15 -27.17 7.72
CA ALA A 15 17.53 -25.88 7.54
C ALA A 15 16.59 -25.98 6.33
N LEU A 16 15.29 -26.07 6.59
CA LEU A 16 14.29 -25.99 5.54
C LEU A 16 14.55 -24.69 4.77
N PRO A 17 14.64 -24.72 3.43
CA PRO A 17 14.80 -23.51 2.65
C PRO A 17 13.64 -22.57 3.00
N SER A 18 13.98 -21.34 3.37
CA SER A 18 13.02 -20.28 3.62
C SER A 18 12.07 -20.23 2.42
N THR A 19 10.77 -20.39 2.67
CA THR A 19 9.74 -20.21 1.65
C THR A 19 10.02 -18.90 0.93
N ALA A 20 10.28 -18.97 -0.38
CA ALA A 20 10.35 -17.80 -1.24
C ALA A 20 9.22 -16.84 -0.83
N GLY A 21 9.58 -15.61 -0.46
CA GLY A 21 8.65 -14.67 0.17
C GLY A 21 7.35 -14.57 -0.62
N ALA A 22 6.21 -14.71 0.05
CA ALA A 22 4.90 -14.63 -0.58
C ALA A 22 4.78 -13.32 -1.39
N ALA A 23 4.15 -13.39 -2.56
CA ALA A 23 3.94 -12.23 -3.41
C ALA A 23 3.10 -11.17 -2.66
N LEU A 24 3.58 -9.92 -2.63
CA LEU A 24 2.87 -8.80 -2.00
C LEU A 24 1.73 -8.24 -2.87
N ILE A 25 1.73 -8.57 -4.17
CA ILE A 25 0.65 -8.22 -5.11
C ILE A 25 0.28 -9.48 -5.88
N HIS A 26 -1.03 -9.79 -5.90
CA HIS A 26 -1.57 -11.01 -6.49
C HIS A 26 -2.21 -10.79 -7.85
N GLY A 27 -2.09 -11.82 -8.68
CA GLY A 27 -2.58 -11.83 -10.06
C GLY A 27 -1.66 -11.10 -11.04
N GLY A 28 -1.88 -11.31 -12.33
CA GLY A 28 -1.09 -10.71 -13.39
C GLY A 28 -1.56 -9.30 -13.79
N PRO A 29 -0.90 -8.68 -14.79
CA PRO A 29 -1.21 -7.33 -15.27
C PRO A 29 -2.64 -7.10 -15.79
N LYS A 30 -3.32 -8.17 -16.18
CA LYS A 30 -4.71 -8.14 -16.68
C LYS A 30 -5.75 -8.38 -15.57
N THR A 31 -5.32 -8.71 -14.37
CA THR A 31 -6.24 -9.02 -13.27
C THR A 31 -6.97 -7.76 -12.83
N GLN A 32 -8.30 -7.81 -12.86
CA GLN A 32 -9.14 -6.71 -12.42
C GLN A 32 -9.19 -6.62 -10.88
N PRO A 33 -9.40 -5.40 -10.33
CA PRO A 33 -9.66 -5.23 -8.90
C PRO A 33 -10.96 -5.94 -8.51
N ARG A 34 -11.09 -6.28 -7.23
CA ARG A 34 -12.35 -6.78 -6.66
C ARG A 34 -13.38 -5.64 -6.61
N SER A 35 -14.66 -5.98 -6.58
CA SER A 35 -15.70 -5.01 -6.20
C SER A 35 -15.57 -4.65 -4.72
N ASP A 36 -16.13 -3.50 -4.32
CA ASP A 36 -16.10 -3.05 -2.92
C ASP A 36 -16.72 -4.09 -1.98
N ARG A 37 -17.84 -4.70 -2.39
CA ARG A 37 -18.50 -5.78 -1.63
C ARG A 37 -17.61 -7.02 -1.52
N ALA A 38 -16.90 -7.41 -2.57
CA ALA A 38 -16.02 -8.57 -2.53
C ALA A 38 -14.77 -8.31 -1.67
N ALA A 39 -14.22 -7.09 -1.70
CA ALA A 39 -13.13 -6.69 -0.82
C ALA A 39 -13.58 -6.63 0.65
N ALA A 40 -14.75 -6.06 0.93
CA ALA A 40 -15.30 -5.94 2.28
C ALA A 40 -15.52 -7.29 2.97
N LYS A 41 -15.85 -8.35 2.21
CA LYS A 41 -15.99 -9.72 2.75
C LYS A 41 -14.68 -10.33 3.24
N LEU A 42 -13.54 -9.79 2.82
CA LEU A 42 -12.21 -10.28 3.20
C LEU A 42 -11.63 -9.52 4.40
N VAL A 43 -12.24 -8.39 4.78
CA VAL A 43 -11.80 -7.59 5.93
C VAL A 43 -12.05 -8.35 7.22
N GLN A 44 -11.01 -8.48 8.02
CA GLN A 44 -11.10 -8.94 9.40
C GLN A 44 -11.52 -7.75 10.26
N ARG A 45 -12.75 -7.84 10.80
CA ARG A 45 -13.32 -6.79 11.62
C ARG A 45 -12.65 -6.72 12.99
N SER A 46 -12.41 -5.52 13.48
CA SER A 46 -11.76 -5.28 14.77
C SER A 46 -12.15 -3.93 15.34
N SER A 47 -12.18 -3.83 16.67
CA SER A 47 -12.31 -2.54 17.37
C SER A 47 -11.01 -1.74 17.40
N PHE A 48 -9.91 -2.28 16.84
CA PHE A 48 -8.62 -1.60 16.77
C PHE A 48 -8.69 -0.37 15.85
N GLU A 49 -8.75 0.81 16.48
CA GLU A 49 -8.60 2.13 15.87
C GLU A 49 -7.54 2.92 16.64
N PRO A 50 -6.27 2.89 16.20
CA PRO A 50 -5.20 3.61 16.87
C PRO A 50 -5.25 5.13 16.63
N ARG A 51 -6.14 5.59 15.73
CA ARG A 51 -6.25 6.98 15.27
C ARG A 51 -7.68 7.48 15.39
N PRO A 52 -8.17 7.78 16.60
CA PRO A 52 -9.55 8.24 16.80
C PRO A 52 -9.90 9.51 16.03
N ASP A 53 -8.91 10.37 15.77
CA ASP A 53 -9.04 11.57 14.93
C ASP A 53 -9.56 11.22 13.52
N ASN A 54 -9.19 10.07 12.97
CA ASN A 54 -9.63 9.64 11.64
C ASN A 54 -11.14 9.35 11.55
N HIS A 55 -11.86 9.24 12.67
CA HIS A 55 -13.24 8.73 12.69
C HIS A 55 -14.16 9.41 11.66
N ALA A 56 -14.16 10.74 11.57
CA ALA A 56 -15.01 11.44 10.61
C ALA A 56 -14.66 11.11 9.15
N ALA A 57 -13.36 11.02 8.83
CA ALA A 57 -12.89 10.71 7.48
C ALA A 57 -13.05 9.21 7.13
N ASN A 58 -12.94 8.32 8.12
CA ASN A 58 -13.18 6.89 7.99
C ASN A 58 -14.64 6.57 7.63
N HIS A 59 -15.56 7.46 7.97
CA HIS A 59 -16.99 7.33 7.68
C HIS A 59 -17.46 8.23 6.53
N ARG A 60 -16.55 8.93 5.85
CA ARG A 60 -16.88 9.77 4.69
C ARG A 60 -16.69 9.01 3.39
N MET A 61 -17.80 8.75 2.69
CA MET A 61 -17.80 8.11 1.38
C MET A 61 -18.03 9.15 0.27
N PRO A 62 -17.29 9.09 -0.84
CA PRO A 62 -17.54 9.97 -1.99
C PRO A 62 -18.94 9.81 -2.57
N THR A 63 -19.59 10.93 -2.88
CA THR A 63 -20.85 10.94 -3.64
C THR A 63 -20.63 10.60 -5.12
N ARG A 64 -21.71 10.26 -5.84
CA ARG A 64 -21.64 10.03 -7.30
C ARG A 64 -21.11 11.26 -8.05
N ALA A 65 -21.48 12.46 -7.61
CA ALA A 65 -21.02 13.71 -8.23
C ALA A 65 -19.50 13.90 -8.02
N GLN A 66 -19.01 13.67 -6.80
CA GLN A 66 -17.58 13.71 -6.49
C GLN A 66 -16.78 12.66 -7.27
N LEU A 67 -17.29 11.43 -7.41
CA LEU A 67 -16.63 10.40 -8.21
C LEU A 67 -16.62 10.72 -9.71
N ARG A 68 -17.70 11.30 -10.24
CA ARG A 68 -17.73 11.80 -11.63
C ARG A 68 -16.71 12.91 -11.83
N ASP A 69 -16.59 13.80 -10.87
CA ASP A 69 -15.61 14.88 -10.88
C ASP A 69 -14.17 14.36 -10.86
N PHE A 70 -13.86 13.50 -9.90
CA PHE A 70 -12.57 12.82 -9.81
C PHE A 70 -12.21 12.10 -11.12
N ARG A 71 -13.12 11.32 -11.71
CA ARG A 71 -12.85 10.58 -12.95
C ARG A 71 -12.63 11.49 -14.15
N ARG A 72 -13.22 12.68 -14.17
CA ARG A 72 -12.99 13.70 -15.20
C ARG A 72 -11.60 14.31 -15.06
N ARG A 73 -11.17 14.64 -13.83
CA ARG A 73 -9.91 15.34 -13.55
C ARG A 73 -8.68 14.43 -13.48
N SER A 74 -8.83 13.21 -12.98
CA SER A 74 -7.70 12.30 -12.81
C SER A 74 -7.30 11.64 -14.13
N ASP A 75 -6.01 11.54 -14.35
CA ASP A 75 -5.37 10.79 -15.44
C ASP A 75 -4.99 9.36 -15.04
N MET A 76 -5.15 8.97 -13.76
CA MET A 76 -4.68 7.67 -13.29
C MET A 76 -5.34 6.51 -14.09
N PRO A 77 -4.57 5.49 -14.53
CA PRO A 77 -5.08 4.44 -15.42
C PRO A 77 -6.28 3.66 -14.86
N ASN A 78 -6.35 3.52 -13.53
CA ASN A 78 -7.35 2.70 -12.86
C ASN A 78 -8.54 3.51 -12.26
N LYS A 79 -8.68 4.80 -12.60
CA LYS A 79 -9.68 5.73 -11.99
C LYS A 79 -11.12 5.25 -12.00
N ARG A 80 -11.51 4.43 -12.99
CA ARG A 80 -12.89 3.91 -13.09
C ARG A 80 -13.25 2.98 -11.93
N TRP A 81 -12.26 2.33 -11.31
CA TRP A 81 -12.47 1.37 -10.23
C TRP A 81 -12.33 1.99 -8.84
N VAL A 82 -11.77 3.19 -8.72
CA VAL A 82 -11.70 3.93 -7.46
C VAL A 82 -13.11 4.44 -7.11
N THR A 83 -13.55 4.14 -5.89
CA THR A 83 -14.86 4.46 -5.34
C THR A 83 -14.79 5.01 -3.91
N GLY A 84 -13.79 4.60 -3.11
CA GLY A 84 -13.74 4.94 -1.69
C GLY A 84 -14.97 4.45 -0.90
N HIS A 85 -15.64 3.40 -1.37
CA HIS A 85 -16.97 3.00 -0.89
C HIS A 85 -16.87 1.92 0.20
N PHE A 86 -16.24 2.29 1.30
CA PHE A 86 -16.14 1.47 2.52
C PHE A 86 -15.99 2.37 3.75
N THR A 87 -16.45 1.86 4.90
CA THR A 87 -16.31 2.50 6.21
C THR A 87 -15.94 1.45 7.25
N GLY A 88 -15.23 1.87 8.29
CA GLY A 88 -14.70 1.01 9.34
C GLY A 88 -13.61 1.74 10.13
N THR A 89 -12.77 1.01 10.85
CA THR A 89 -11.54 1.58 11.41
C THR A 89 -10.50 1.83 10.32
N THR A 90 -9.46 2.60 10.64
CA THR A 90 -8.32 2.85 9.77
C THR A 90 -7.68 1.53 9.31
N ASP A 91 -7.55 0.56 10.21
CA ASP A 91 -7.03 -0.78 9.87
C ASP A 91 -7.96 -1.52 8.91
N GLU A 92 -9.27 -1.52 9.16
CA GLU A 92 -10.26 -2.16 8.28
C GLU A 92 -10.27 -1.53 6.89
N ILE A 93 -10.08 -0.20 6.79
CA ILE A 93 -9.98 0.53 5.52
C ILE A 93 -8.71 0.15 4.76
N LEU A 94 -7.56 0.04 5.45
CA LEU A 94 -6.30 -0.42 4.85
C LEU A 94 -6.44 -1.86 4.31
N GLN A 95 -7.08 -2.76 5.08
CA GLN A 95 -7.40 -4.12 4.62
C GLN A 95 -8.31 -4.10 3.40
N TRP A 96 -9.40 -3.34 3.44
CA TRP A 96 -10.37 -3.26 2.35
C TRP A 96 -9.70 -2.77 1.06
N GLY A 97 -8.93 -1.69 1.12
CA GLY A 97 -8.22 -1.13 -0.03
C GLY A 97 -7.21 -2.14 -0.59
N ALA A 98 -6.45 -2.81 0.28
CA ALA A 98 -5.51 -3.84 -0.13
C ALA A 98 -6.22 -5.00 -0.83
N HIS A 99 -7.30 -5.52 -0.25
CA HIS A 99 -8.09 -6.59 -0.85
C HIS A 99 -8.74 -6.19 -2.17
N LYS A 100 -9.23 -4.96 -2.29
CA LYS A 100 -9.78 -4.44 -3.56
C LYS A 100 -8.74 -4.51 -4.67
N TRP A 101 -7.51 -4.08 -4.39
CA TRP A 101 -6.42 -4.04 -5.37
C TRP A 101 -5.57 -5.30 -5.40
N ARG A 102 -5.95 -6.34 -4.64
CA ARG A 102 -5.23 -7.62 -4.51
C ARG A 102 -3.77 -7.43 -4.06
N ILE A 103 -3.58 -6.48 -3.17
CA ILE A 103 -2.34 -6.19 -2.47
C ILE A 103 -2.43 -6.88 -1.10
N GLU A 104 -1.31 -7.33 -0.57
CA GLU A 104 -1.23 -7.80 0.81
C GLU A 104 -1.52 -6.65 1.79
N PRO A 105 -2.46 -6.80 2.74
CA PRO A 105 -2.82 -5.74 3.68
C PRO A 105 -1.62 -5.15 4.43
N ASP A 106 -0.66 -6.00 4.81
CA ASP A 106 0.54 -5.57 5.54
C ASP A 106 1.41 -4.61 4.72
N LEU A 107 1.39 -4.65 3.38
CA LEU A 107 2.08 -3.67 2.56
C LEU A 107 1.44 -2.28 2.66
N LEU A 108 0.10 -2.17 2.59
CA LEU A 108 -0.56 -0.87 2.73
C LEU A 108 -0.41 -0.31 4.14
N ARG A 109 -0.44 -1.17 5.16
CA ARG A 109 -0.14 -0.78 6.54
C ARG A 109 1.26 -0.20 6.68
N ALA A 110 2.26 -0.88 6.13
CA ALA A 110 3.65 -0.43 6.18
C ALA A 110 3.86 0.90 5.45
N VAL A 111 3.24 1.08 4.28
CA VAL A 111 3.27 2.35 3.55
C VAL A 111 2.60 3.45 4.37
N ALA A 112 1.37 3.25 4.86
CA ALA A 112 0.67 4.24 5.67
C ALA A 112 1.44 4.60 6.96
N THR A 113 2.20 3.65 7.53
CA THR A 113 3.09 3.92 8.65
C THR A 113 4.19 4.90 8.25
N VAL A 114 4.85 4.70 7.10
CA VAL A 114 5.90 5.62 6.61
C VAL A 114 5.32 6.98 6.20
N GLU A 115 4.17 6.98 5.53
CA GLU A 115 3.58 8.18 4.93
C GLU A 115 2.98 9.14 5.95
N SER A 116 2.29 8.61 6.96
CA SER A 116 1.52 9.48 7.86
C SER A 116 1.39 8.97 9.29
N TRP A 117 2.07 7.87 9.62
CA TRP A 117 1.86 7.16 10.89
C TRP A 117 0.38 6.80 11.14
N TRP A 118 -0.35 6.56 10.05
CA TRP A 118 -1.80 6.32 9.97
C TRP A 118 -2.69 7.53 10.30
N HIS A 119 -2.18 8.76 10.36
CA HIS A 119 -3.04 9.94 10.49
C HIS A 119 -3.62 10.38 9.13
N MET A 120 -4.94 10.50 9.04
CA MET A 120 -5.64 10.88 7.82
C MET A 120 -5.55 12.38 7.49
N TYR A 121 -5.22 13.22 8.47
CA TYR A 121 -5.09 14.66 8.27
C TYR A 121 -3.65 15.13 8.10
N THR A 122 -2.69 14.20 7.96
CA THR A 122 -1.31 14.56 7.69
C THR A 122 -1.19 15.32 6.37
N VAL A 123 -0.53 16.47 6.44
CA VAL A 123 -0.17 17.30 5.29
C VAL A 123 1.34 17.32 5.17
N GLY A 124 1.87 16.76 4.08
CA GLY A 124 3.30 16.68 3.79
C GLY A 124 3.72 17.60 2.65
N ASP A 125 5.01 17.51 2.29
CA ASP A 125 5.63 18.21 1.15
C ASP A 125 5.32 19.72 1.09
N GLY A 126 5.34 20.39 2.24
CA GLY A 126 5.07 21.83 2.31
C GLY A 126 3.63 22.24 1.99
N GLY A 127 2.67 21.31 2.09
CA GLY A 127 1.25 21.59 1.81
C GLY A 127 0.68 20.87 0.59
N ASP A 128 1.43 19.96 -0.03
CA ASP A 128 1.08 19.37 -1.31
C ASP A 128 0.67 17.89 -1.25
N SER A 129 0.94 17.20 -0.14
CA SER A 129 0.64 15.77 0.03
C SER A 129 -0.39 15.54 1.12
N PHE A 130 -1.43 14.76 0.82
CA PHE A 130 -2.61 14.67 1.67
C PHE A 130 -2.90 13.25 2.17
N GLY A 131 -3.15 13.18 3.46
CA GLY A 131 -3.78 12.09 4.17
C GLY A 131 -2.97 10.81 4.26
N LEU A 132 -3.69 9.70 4.49
CA LEU A 132 -3.11 8.44 4.97
C LEU A 132 -1.97 7.91 4.10
N MET A 133 -2.09 8.08 2.79
CA MET A 133 -1.14 7.60 1.81
C MET A 133 -0.33 8.74 1.16
N GLN A 134 -0.46 9.99 1.62
CA GLN A 134 0.23 11.18 1.09
C GLN A 134 0.02 11.40 -0.42
N VAL A 135 -1.24 11.54 -0.84
CA VAL A 135 -1.56 11.79 -2.26
C VAL A 135 -1.14 13.20 -2.65
N ARG A 136 -0.11 13.30 -3.53
CA ARG A 136 0.61 14.55 -3.82
C ARG A 136 0.14 15.29 -5.07
N ARG A 137 -0.18 16.59 -4.95
CA ARG A 137 -0.38 17.50 -6.10
C ARG A 137 0.97 18.04 -6.64
N PRO A 138 1.06 18.46 -7.92
CA PRO A 138 0.03 18.41 -8.96
C PRO A 138 -0.06 17.06 -9.69
N TYR A 139 0.83 16.11 -9.37
CA TYR A 139 0.94 14.81 -10.06
C TYR A 139 -0.26 13.91 -9.84
N HIS A 140 -0.87 14.05 -8.66
CA HIS A 140 -2.12 13.42 -8.29
C HIS A 140 -3.15 14.50 -7.97
N CYS A 141 -4.41 14.12 -8.15
CA CYS A 141 -5.56 14.85 -7.64
C CYS A 141 -6.11 14.05 -6.44
N CYS A 142 -7.19 14.37 -5.75
CA CYS A 142 -8.36 15.19 -6.08
C CYS A 142 -8.93 15.70 -4.75
N GLU A 143 -8.25 16.69 -4.16
CA GLU A 143 -8.81 17.44 -3.04
C GLU A 143 -10.26 17.88 -3.35
N PRO A 144 -11.17 17.83 -2.36
CA PRO A 144 -10.94 17.49 -0.95
C PRO A 144 -11.02 15.99 -0.62
N LEU A 145 -11.27 15.09 -1.58
CA LEU A 145 -11.48 13.68 -1.26
C LEU A 145 -10.23 13.02 -0.65
N THR A 146 -9.05 13.43 -1.12
CA THR A 146 -7.77 12.91 -0.65
C THR A 146 -7.43 13.31 0.78
N SER A 147 -7.92 14.45 1.30
CA SER A 147 -7.72 14.90 2.68
C SER A 147 -8.89 14.59 3.62
N GLN A 148 -10.07 14.23 3.09
CA GLN A 148 -11.28 14.10 3.92
C GLN A 148 -11.93 12.72 3.91
N ALA A 149 -11.52 11.80 3.04
CA ALA A 149 -12.11 10.46 2.95
C ALA A 149 -11.03 9.39 2.97
N THR A 150 -10.84 8.72 4.12
CA THR A 150 -9.76 7.73 4.31
C THR A 150 -9.84 6.59 3.32
N ALA A 151 -11.05 6.04 3.11
CA ALA A 151 -11.25 4.96 2.15
C ALA A 151 -10.94 5.40 0.72
N PHE A 152 -11.27 6.64 0.33
CA PHE A 152 -10.89 7.14 -0.99
C PHE A 152 -9.38 7.31 -1.13
N ASN A 153 -8.70 7.84 -0.10
CA ASN A 153 -7.25 8.03 -0.10
C ASN A 153 -6.50 6.69 -0.29
N VAL A 154 -6.90 5.65 0.47
CA VAL A 154 -6.33 4.29 0.35
C VAL A 154 -6.66 3.64 -1.00
N ASP A 155 -7.89 3.78 -1.48
CA ASP A 155 -8.33 3.22 -2.76
C ASP A 155 -7.60 3.87 -3.96
N TYR A 156 -7.37 5.19 -3.89
CA TYR A 156 -6.58 5.92 -4.87
C TYR A 156 -5.15 5.38 -4.93
N TYR A 157 -4.49 5.28 -3.76
CA TYR A 157 -3.13 4.74 -3.67
C TYR A 157 -3.05 3.32 -4.23
N GLY A 158 -3.94 2.42 -3.78
CA GLY A 158 -3.96 1.03 -4.25
C GLY A 158 -4.15 0.94 -5.76
N GLY A 159 -4.99 1.82 -6.33
CA GLY A 159 -5.19 1.93 -7.77
C GLY A 159 -3.94 2.40 -8.52
N ILE A 160 -3.19 3.34 -7.97
CA ILE A 160 -1.95 3.83 -8.60
C ILE A 160 -0.82 2.82 -8.46
N LEU A 161 -0.64 2.22 -7.27
CA LEU A 161 0.36 1.19 -7.03
C LEU A 161 0.15 0.02 -8.00
N ARG A 162 -1.11 -0.38 -8.20
CA ARG A 162 -1.46 -1.41 -9.16
C ARG A 162 -1.19 -0.98 -10.61
N ALA A 163 -1.36 0.30 -10.96
CA ALA A 163 -1.04 0.80 -12.29
C ALA A 163 0.47 0.72 -12.58
N TYR A 164 1.33 1.09 -11.61
CA TYR A 164 2.77 0.91 -11.72
C TYR A 164 3.12 -0.57 -11.88
N HIS A 165 2.61 -1.42 -10.99
CA HIS A 165 2.92 -2.85 -11.00
C HIS A 165 2.45 -3.56 -12.29
N ASP A 166 1.30 -3.18 -12.84
CA ASP A 166 0.74 -3.81 -14.04
C ASP A 166 1.38 -3.30 -15.35
N GLY A 167 2.35 -2.38 -15.31
CA GLY A 167 2.99 -1.87 -16.53
C GLY A 167 2.20 -0.77 -17.24
N LYS A 168 1.24 -0.10 -16.58
CA LYS A 168 0.31 0.86 -17.21
C LYS A 168 0.85 2.29 -17.30
N GLN A 169 2.11 2.51 -16.91
CA GLN A 169 2.73 3.85 -16.85
C GLN A 169 3.96 3.95 -17.78
N PRO A 170 3.81 3.73 -19.10
CA PRO A 170 4.94 3.66 -20.04
C PRO A 170 5.75 4.95 -20.15
N TRP A 171 5.19 6.09 -19.76
CA TRP A 171 5.89 7.38 -19.70
C TRP A 171 7.11 7.34 -18.77
N LEU A 172 7.17 6.43 -17.79
CA LEU A 172 8.34 6.22 -16.93
C LEU A 172 9.60 5.81 -17.71
N ASN A 173 9.46 5.27 -18.92
CA ASN A 173 10.59 4.99 -19.81
C ASN A 173 11.01 6.20 -20.67
N GLN A 174 10.26 7.30 -20.62
CA GLN A 174 10.50 8.53 -21.39
C GLN A 174 11.15 9.63 -20.54
N VAL A 175 11.35 9.37 -19.25
CA VAL A 175 11.95 10.28 -18.28
C VAL A 175 13.17 9.62 -17.63
N GLU A 176 13.89 10.40 -16.82
CA GLU A 176 14.98 9.91 -15.99
C GLU A 176 14.52 8.77 -15.06
N ARG A 177 15.35 7.75 -14.93
CA ARG A 177 15.05 6.52 -14.19
C ARG A 177 16.34 5.78 -13.88
N GLY A 178 16.37 5.02 -12.78
CA GLY A 178 17.54 4.17 -12.48
C GLY A 178 17.58 2.88 -13.29
N ARG A 179 16.44 2.39 -13.79
CA ARG A 179 16.38 1.24 -14.70
C ARG A 179 15.16 1.26 -15.61
N ARG A 180 15.09 0.37 -16.60
CA ARG A 180 13.93 0.25 -17.51
C ARG A 180 12.67 -0.15 -16.73
N TYR A 181 11.59 0.60 -16.92
CA TYR A 181 10.27 0.28 -16.36
C TYR A 181 9.65 -0.93 -17.06
N ARG A 182 9.19 -1.89 -16.25
CA ARG A 182 8.49 -3.12 -16.64
C ARG A 182 7.47 -3.50 -15.55
N ALA A 183 6.44 -4.25 -15.93
CA ALA A 183 5.46 -4.80 -15.00
C ALA A 183 6.08 -5.83 -14.04
N GLY A 184 5.43 -6.07 -12.90
CA GLY A 184 5.77 -7.12 -11.94
C GLY A 184 6.70 -6.71 -10.80
N ASP A 185 7.02 -5.42 -10.69
CA ASP A 185 7.96 -4.91 -9.70
C ASP A 185 7.25 -4.09 -8.62
N VAL A 186 6.98 -4.74 -7.49
CA VAL A 186 6.33 -4.13 -6.33
C VAL A 186 7.17 -2.99 -5.75
N TRP A 187 8.49 -3.19 -5.61
CA TRP A 187 9.34 -2.20 -4.96
C TRP A 187 9.60 -0.98 -5.85
N GLY A 188 9.67 -1.16 -7.16
CA GLY A 188 9.61 -0.03 -8.10
C GLY A 188 8.29 0.73 -7.98
N SER A 189 7.17 0.02 -7.85
CA SER A 189 5.84 0.64 -7.70
C SER A 189 5.73 1.47 -6.41
N VAL A 190 6.26 0.95 -5.29
CA VAL A 190 6.34 1.65 -4.00
C VAL A 190 7.30 2.84 -4.10
N GLY A 191 8.46 2.68 -4.74
CA GLY A 191 9.46 3.75 -4.86
C GLY A 191 9.02 4.93 -5.72
N VAL A 192 8.31 4.68 -6.83
CA VAL A 192 7.81 5.74 -7.72
C VAL A 192 6.73 6.58 -7.05
N TRP A 193 5.97 6.00 -6.12
CA TRP A 193 5.02 6.78 -5.33
C TRP A 193 5.70 7.93 -4.57
N ALA A 194 6.84 7.65 -3.93
CA ALA A 194 7.57 8.63 -3.14
C ALA A 194 8.42 9.58 -4.01
N SER A 195 9.12 9.06 -5.01
CA SER A 195 10.11 9.83 -5.78
C SER A 195 9.58 10.44 -7.08
N GLY A 196 8.44 9.94 -7.59
CA GLY A 196 7.96 10.24 -8.94
C GLY A 196 8.82 9.65 -10.07
N ARG A 197 9.87 8.88 -9.76
CA ARG A 197 10.83 8.31 -10.73
C ARG A 197 11.05 6.82 -10.49
N TRP A 198 11.27 6.06 -11.57
CA TRP A 198 11.40 4.61 -11.49
C TRP A 198 12.80 4.18 -11.02
N HIS A 199 12.91 3.63 -9.80
CA HIS A 199 14.18 3.21 -9.16
C HIS A 199 15.21 4.33 -9.09
N LEU A 200 14.77 5.54 -8.76
CA LEU A 200 15.65 6.71 -8.68
C LEU A 200 15.26 7.53 -7.45
N ASN A 201 16.24 7.79 -6.58
CA ASN A 201 16.07 8.54 -5.34
C ASN A 201 14.96 8.00 -4.41
N ASP A 202 14.71 6.69 -4.45
CA ASP A 202 13.66 6.01 -3.68
C ASP A 202 14.19 4.99 -2.67
N GLN A 203 15.52 4.78 -2.62
CA GLN A 203 16.14 3.67 -1.89
C GLN A 203 15.88 3.76 -0.38
N GLU A 204 16.00 4.96 0.21
CA GLU A 204 15.75 5.18 1.64
C GLU A 204 14.28 4.94 1.99
N TYR A 205 13.36 5.47 1.18
CA TYR A 205 11.93 5.29 1.39
C TYR A 205 11.53 3.81 1.29
N VAL A 206 11.98 3.11 0.24
CA VAL A 206 11.71 1.68 0.06
C VAL A 206 12.30 0.86 1.21
N ALA A 207 13.50 1.20 1.69
CA ALA A 207 14.09 0.55 2.86
C ALA A 207 13.23 0.74 4.12
N LYS A 208 12.72 1.95 4.36
CA LYS A 208 11.81 2.24 5.49
C LYS A 208 10.52 1.42 5.37
N VAL A 209 9.87 1.37 4.21
CA VAL A 209 8.64 0.58 4.02
C VAL A 209 8.91 -0.92 4.27
N ARG A 210 10.04 -1.45 3.76
CA ARG A 210 10.43 -2.85 4.00
C ARG A 210 10.67 -3.13 5.47
N GLN A 211 11.30 -2.20 6.19
CA GLN A 211 11.52 -2.30 7.63
C GLN A 211 10.18 -2.32 8.37
N ARG A 212 9.28 -1.36 8.11
CA ARG A 212 7.94 -1.30 8.75
C ARG A 212 7.10 -2.53 8.47
N LEU A 213 7.23 -3.09 7.27
CA LEU A 213 6.59 -4.35 6.89
C LEU A 213 7.14 -5.55 7.69
N ALA A 214 8.46 -5.65 7.83
CA ALA A 214 9.11 -6.73 8.56
C ALA A 214 8.82 -6.67 10.07
N GLU A 215 8.88 -5.48 10.65
CA GLU A 215 8.61 -5.23 12.07
C GLU A 215 7.11 -5.32 12.41
N LYS A 216 6.23 -5.16 11.42
CA LYS A 216 4.79 -4.95 11.61
C LYS A 216 4.54 -3.83 12.62
N THR A 217 5.16 -2.68 12.39
CA THR A 217 5.26 -1.56 13.35
C THR A 217 3.92 -1.16 13.97
N TRP A 218 2.81 -1.26 13.22
CA TRP A 218 1.45 -1.01 13.71
C TRP A 218 0.95 -1.97 14.81
N ARG A 219 1.73 -3.01 15.15
CA ARG A 219 1.45 -3.96 16.24
C ARG A 219 2.48 -3.88 17.37
N THR A 220 3.65 -3.31 17.11
CA THR A 220 4.81 -3.40 18.01
C THR A 220 5.21 -2.05 18.58
N ASP A 221 4.90 -0.96 17.89
CA ASP A 221 5.19 0.38 18.36
C ASP A 221 4.06 0.86 19.29
N ARG A 222 4.45 1.40 20.45
CA ARG A 222 3.52 1.86 21.51
C ARG A 222 2.61 3.02 21.08
N TRP A 223 2.91 3.67 19.97
CA TRP A 223 2.11 4.77 19.43
C TRP A 223 1.03 4.29 18.47
N PHE A 224 0.82 2.97 18.35
CA PHE A 224 -0.36 2.35 17.76
C PHE A 224 -1.18 1.66 18.85
#